data_AF-A0AA88HQZ3-F1
#
_entry.id   AF-A0AA88HQZ3-F1
#
_cell.length_a   1.000
_cell.length_b   1.000
_cell.length_c   1.000
_cell.angle_alpha   90.00
_cell.angle_beta   90.00
_cell.angle_gamma   90.00
#
_symmetry.space_group_name_H-M   'P 1'
#
loop_
_entity.id
_entity.type
_entity.pdbx_description
1 polymer ?
#
loop_
_entity_poly.entity_id
_entity_poly.type
_entity_poly.pdbx_seq_one_letter_code
_entity_poly.pdbx_strand_id
1 'polypeptide(L)'
;MLGMYSQALQDARESVKCEPSFAKGHLRMGKCFLAMGDVAAAKSAFDKTKELEPTNTTIDAELRTIDTLNKIDTDLNRAVEVQDYRKALYCSERALDIAVFCRRYKVKKAESLTHLGRYQEAEEIVNDILRSDSTDVDSLLIRGMCLYYQDNIDLAFSHFQQVLRLAPDYAKARETYRKAKQLKTKKEEGNVAFKQGKLQEALAIYTETLAIDPVNKLTNSKVYYNRALVNSKLGNHSQTVDDCSAALKLNDGYIKALLLRAKSYGNLEKHEECVRDYEACMKLEKNANRETRRLLKEAKIALKRSKRKDYYKILGVDKNANDDEIKKAYRKRALVHHPDRHSSATEEERKEHEKNFKDLGEAYTVLSDPKKKARYDRGQDLDDEGHASSTLKSKYEFFDEAKPTRIYDAHELEGIEDAQWETIEELEEIPRADEKFYGINLKRGEHGIFDIEELVEILRNENLIDICVVKIPKQIQYCDFMVIATVKSGRQRAGIAEFVRQVSKRKKLPKDPFPIIEGTFKDSWIAMDLGNIVLHMFDDETRQQYDLETLWAVGPNFDDPRHSDASEYEQFLTQVNLNSKQNFCLVPPAFTNSQNSPQKSHETS
;
A
#
# COMPACT_ATOMS: atom_id res chain seq x y z
N MET A 1 7.29 -36.20 22.96
CA MET A 1 6.86 -37.36 22.15
C MET A 1 7.41 -37.14 20.73
N LEU A 2 8.11 -38.10 20.13
CA LEU A 2 8.88 -37.89 18.89
C LEU A 2 8.02 -37.78 17.61
N GLY A 3 6.70 -37.98 17.70
CA GLY A 3 5.78 -37.83 16.56
C GLY A 3 5.87 -38.92 15.48
N MET A 4 6.68 -39.96 15.68
CA MET A 4 6.95 -41.02 14.71
C MET A 4 5.91 -42.15 14.77
N TYR A 5 4.62 -41.82 14.62
CA TYR A 5 3.52 -42.78 14.80
C TYR A 5 3.50 -43.91 13.77
N SER A 6 3.98 -43.68 12.55
CA SER A 6 4.09 -44.72 11.52
C SER A 6 5.12 -45.79 11.89
N GLN A 7 6.27 -45.38 12.44
CA GLN A 7 7.30 -46.31 12.93
C GLN A 7 6.84 -47.00 14.20
N ALA A 8 6.26 -46.26 15.15
CA ALA A 8 5.70 -46.85 16.36
C ALA A 8 4.60 -47.88 16.06
N LEU A 9 3.80 -47.66 15.01
CA LEU A 9 2.82 -48.64 14.54
C LEU A 9 3.50 -49.88 13.96
N GLN A 10 4.60 -49.72 13.21
CA GLN A 10 5.35 -50.85 12.68
C GLN A 10 5.93 -51.71 13.81
N ASP A 11 6.58 -51.10 14.79
CA ASP A 11 7.12 -51.81 15.96
C ASP A 11 6.01 -52.53 16.73
N ALA A 12 4.86 -51.88 16.92
CA ALA A 12 3.72 -52.48 17.60
C ALA A 12 3.15 -53.68 16.80
N ARG A 13 3.08 -53.58 15.47
CA ARG A 13 2.69 -54.70 14.60
C ARG A 13 3.66 -55.88 14.69
N GLU A 14 4.97 -55.60 14.71
CA GLU A 14 5.98 -56.64 14.87
C GLU A 14 5.87 -57.33 16.24
N SER A 15 5.62 -56.56 17.31
CA SER A 15 5.40 -57.13 18.65
C SER A 15 4.20 -58.09 18.71
N VAL A 16 3.08 -57.69 18.08
CA VAL A 16 1.86 -58.52 18.01
C VAL A 16 2.06 -59.73 17.09
N LYS A 17 2.91 -59.61 16.06
CA LYS A 17 3.25 -60.73 15.18
C LYS A 17 4.06 -61.79 15.92
N CYS A 18 4.99 -61.38 16.79
CA CYS A 18 5.77 -62.29 17.63
C CYS A 18 4.90 -62.93 18.73
N GLU A 19 4.01 -62.15 19.35
CA GLU A 19 3.13 -62.62 20.41
C GLU A 19 1.68 -62.10 20.22
N PRO A 20 0.79 -62.87 19.58
CA PRO A 20 -0.58 -62.42 19.27
C PRO A 20 -1.45 -62.12 20.50
N SER A 21 -1.16 -62.73 21.65
CA SER A 21 -1.83 -62.50 22.93
C SER A 21 -1.33 -61.26 23.68
N PHE A 22 -0.34 -60.55 23.14
CA PHE A 22 0.26 -59.40 23.81
C PHE A 22 -0.66 -58.16 23.77
N ALA A 23 -1.53 -58.03 24.79
CA ALA A 23 -2.55 -56.99 24.87
C ALA A 23 -1.98 -55.55 24.79
N LYS A 24 -0.83 -55.28 25.43
CA LYS A 24 -0.16 -53.97 25.34
C LYS A 24 0.29 -53.61 23.93
N GLY A 25 0.63 -54.61 23.09
CA GLY A 25 0.95 -54.41 21.69
C GLY A 25 -0.26 -53.92 20.90
N HIS A 26 -1.40 -54.61 21.06
CA HIS A 26 -2.68 -54.19 20.47
C HIS A 26 -3.12 -52.80 20.93
N LEU A 27 -2.97 -52.50 22.23
CA LEU A 27 -3.30 -51.18 22.78
C LEU A 27 -2.46 -50.07 22.13
N ARG A 28 -1.15 -50.30 21.96
CA ARG A 28 -0.24 -49.36 21.28
C ARG A 28 -0.59 -49.20 19.81
N MET A 29 -0.95 -50.28 19.11
CA MET A 29 -1.46 -50.22 17.74
C MET A 29 -2.71 -49.34 17.67
N GLY A 30 -3.70 -49.56 18.54
CA GLY A 30 -4.92 -48.76 18.60
C GLY A 30 -4.67 -47.27 18.81
N LYS A 31 -3.76 -46.93 19.72
CA LYS A 31 -3.35 -45.52 19.95
C LYS A 31 -2.65 -44.90 18.74
N CYS A 32 -1.81 -45.66 18.04
CA CYS A 32 -1.15 -45.17 16.82
C CYS A 32 -2.17 -44.97 15.69
N PHE A 33 -3.10 -45.90 15.48
CA PHE A 33 -4.18 -45.76 14.52
C PHE A 33 -5.06 -44.54 14.83
N LEU A 34 -5.43 -44.35 16.11
CA LEU A 34 -6.22 -43.20 16.54
C LEU A 34 -5.49 -41.87 16.28
N ALA A 35 -4.19 -41.79 16.62
CA ALA A 35 -3.38 -40.60 16.37
C ALA A 35 -3.26 -40.24 14.88
N MET A 36 -3.29 -41.24 13.99
CA MET A 36 -3.31 -41.06 12.53
C MET A 36 -4.72 -40.85 11.95
N GLY A 37 -5.76 -41.06 12.76
CA GLY A 37 -7.17 -40.89 12.38
C GLY A 37 -7.81 -42.12 11.70
N ASP A 38 -7.19 -43.30 11.76
CA ASP A 38 -7.81 -44.55 11.32
C ASP A 38 -8.68 -45.13 12.44
N VAL A 39 -9.91 -44.63 12.52
CA VAL A 39 -10.84 -44.97 13.61
C VAL A 39 -11.27 -46.44 13.56
N ALA A 40 -11.40 -47.02 12.37
CA ALA A 40 -11.83 -48.41 12.21
C ALA A 40 -10.75 -49.38 12.71
N ALA A 41 -9.50 -49.17 12.29
CA ALA A 41 -8.38 -49.98 12.76
C ALA A 41 -8.10 -49.76 14.26
N ALA A 42 -8.24 -48.51 14.74
CA ALA A 42 -8.11 -48.20 16.16
C ALA A 42 -9.14 -48.97 17.00
N LYS A 43 -10.41 -48.94 16.59
CA LYS A 43 -11.49 -49.65 17.29
C LYS A 43 -11.23 -51.16 17.32
N SER A 44 -10.89 -51.76 16.18
CA SER A 44 -10.59 -53.19 16.10
C SER A 44 -9.43 -53.59 17.03
N ALA A 45 -8.36 -52.77 17.10
CA ALA A 45 -7.24 -53.01 18.00
C ALA A 45 -7.65 -52.90 19.47
N PHE A 46 -8.47 -51.91 19.84
CA PHE A 46 -8.99 -51.75 21.21
C PHE A 46 -9.96 -52.86 21.62
N ASP A 47 -10.84 -53.29 20.71
CA ASP A 47 -11.73 -54.44 20.95
C ASP A 47 -10.90 -55.71 21.19
N LYS A 48 -9.82 -55.92 20.41
CA LYS A 48 -8.89 -57.03 20.64
C LYS A 48 -8.14 -56.93 21.98
N THR A 49 -7.73 -55.72 22.38
CA THR A 49 -7.16 -55.50 23.72
C THR A 49 -8.17 -55.85 24.81
N LYS A 50 -9.45 -55.49 24.63
CA LYS A 50 -10.53 -55.75 25.62
C LYS A 50 -10.83 -57.24 25.77
N GLU A 51 -10.77 -57.99 24.68
CA GLU A 51 -10.88 -59.45 24.71
C GLU A 51 -9.74 -60.10 25.51
N LEU A 52 -8.50 -59.59 25.35
CA LEU A 52 -7.32 -60.13 26.01
C LEU A 52 -7.21 -59.68 27.49
N GLU A 53 -7.65 -58.46 27.81
CA GLU A 53 -7.63 -57.88 29.15
C GLU A 53 -8.98 -57.23 29.53
N PRO A 54 -10.01 -58.01 29.91
CA PRO A 54 -11.35 -57.47 30.22
C PRO A 54 -11.41 -56.55 31.44
N THR A 55 -10.44 -56.63 32.35
CA THR A 55 -10.36 -55.82 33.57
C THR A 55 -9.72 -54.44 33.35
N ASN A 56 -9.22 -54.17 32.15
CA ASN A 56 -8.49 -52.94 31.85
C ASN A 56 -9.45 -51.77 31.56
N THR A 57 -9.70 -50.95 32.57
CA THR A 57 -10.61 -49.78 32.50
C THR A 57 -10.11 -48.67 31.57
N THR A 58 -8.83 -48.68 31.17
CA THR A 58 -8.29 -47.67 30.25
C THR A 58 -8.87 -47.78 28.85
N ILE A 59 -9.28 -48.99 28.44
CA ILE A 59 -9.82 -49.26 27.10
C ILE A 59 -11.18 -48.59 26.91
N ASP A 60 -12.02 -48.60 27.95
CA ASP A 60 -13.33 -47.94 27.89
C ASP A 60 -13.20 -46.42 27.70
N ALA A 61 -12.14 -45.81 28.24
CA ALA A 61 -11.84 -44.40 27.99
C ALA A 61 -11.42 -44.16 26.53
N GLU A 62 -10.58 -45.02 25.95
CA GLU A 62 -10.16 -44.92 24.54
C GLU A 62 -11.33 -45.13 23.57
N LEU A 63 -12.24 -46.07 23.86
CA LEU A 63 -13.47 -46.28 23.08
C LEU A 63 -14.41 -45.07 23.13
N ARG A 64 -14.56 -44.41 24.28
CA ARG A 64 -15.31 -43.14 24.39
C ARG A 64 -14.66 -42.01 23.59
N THR A 65 -13.32 -41.99 23.53
CA THR A 65 -12.58 -41.04 22.68
C THR A 65 -12.88 -41.27 21.20
N ILE A 66 -12.97 -42.53 20.75
CA ILE A 66 -13.41 -42.88 19.40
C ILE A 66 -14.83 -42.38 19.11
N ASP A 67 -15.79 -42.61 20.02
CA ASP A 67 -17.17 -42.15 19.84
C ASP A 67 -17.24 -40.62 19.76
N THR A 68 -16.41 -39.93 20.55
CA THR A 68 -16.28 -38.48 20.51
C THR A 68 -15.72 -38.01 19.18
N LEU A 69 -14.67 -38.65 18.66
CA LEU A 69 -14.08 -38.32 17.37
C LEU A 69 -15.07 -38.56 16.21
N ASN A 70 -15.84 -39.65 16.23
CA ASN A 70 -16.88 -39.92 15.23
C ASN A 70 -17.98 -38.84 15.21
N LYS A 71 -18.40 -38.36 16.39
CA LYS A 71 -19.34 -37.23 16.48
C LYS A 71 -18.75 -35.95 15.89
N ILE A 72 -17.50 -35.64 16.23
CA ILE A 72 -16.78 -34.49 15.67
C ILE A 72 -16.66 -34.62 14.15
N ASP A 73 -16.35 -35.80 13.62
CA ASP A 73 -16.24 -36.04 12.18
C ASP A 73 -17.57 -35.80 11.46
N THR A 74 -18.67 -36.28 12.04
CA THR A 74 -20.01 -36.07 11.52
C THR A 74 -20.37 -34.58 11.48
N ASP A 75 -20.08 -33.86 12.57
CA ASP A 75 -20.32 -32.42 12.65
C ASP A 75 -19.42 -31.61 11.70
N LEU A 76 -18.16 -32.04 11.53
CA LEU A 76 -17.22 -31.46 10.57
C LEU A 76 -17.74 -31.60 9.14
N ASN A 77 -18.13 -32.81 8.74
CA ASN A 77 -18.63 -33.07 7.39
C ASN A 77 -19.89 -32.23 7.12
N ARG A 78 -20.83 -32.18 8.08
CA ARG A 78 -22.02 -31.32 7.97
C ARG A 78 -21.66 -29.84 7.85
N ALA A 79 -20.69 -29.36 8.64
CA ALA A 79 -20.25 -27.97 8.60
C ALA A 79 -19.63 -27.61 7.23
N VAL A 80 -18.85 -28.52 6.65
CA VAL A 80 -18.27 -28.35 5.32
C VAL A 80 -19.35 -28.34 4.23
N GLU A 81 -20.35 -29.22 4.32
CA GLU A 81 -21.48 -29.27 3.38
C GLU A 81 -22.28 -27.97 3.35
N VAL A 82 -22.56 -27.38 4.52
CA VAL A 82 -23.25 -26.08 4.62
C VAL A 82 -22.32 -24.88 4.44
N GLN A 83 -21.03 -25.11 4.16
CA GLN A 83 -19.99 -24.09 4.01
C GLN A 83 -19.83 -23.17 5.26
N ASP A 84 -20.12 -23.69 6.44
CA ASP A 84 -19.81 -23.03 7.72
C ASP A 84 -18.35 -23.30 8.10
N TYR A 85 -17.44 -22.55 7.50
CA TYR A 85 -16.01 -22.69 7.71
C TYR A 85 -15.55 -22.34 9.14
N ARG A 86 -16.36 -21.58 9.91
CA ARG A 86 -16.05 -21.31 11.33
C ARG A 86 -16.27 -22.55 12.17
N LYS A 87 -17.41 -23.22 12.00
CA LYS A 87 -17.69 -24.48 12.68
C LYS A 87 -16.78 -25.60 12.18
N ALA A 88 -16.50 -25.66 10.87
CA ALA A 88 -15.56 -26.62 10.32
C ALA A 88 -14.15 -26.48 10.92
N LEU A 89 -13.65 -25.24 11.07
CA LEU A 89 -12.39 -24.96 11.74
C LEU A 89 -12.41 -25.48 13.19
N TYR A 90 -13.42 -25.12 13.98
CA TYR A 90 -13.57 -25.57 15.36
C TYR A 90 -13.58 -27.10 15.48
N CYS A 91 -14.38 -27.79 14.64
CA CYS A 91 -14.43 -29.24 14.63
C CYS A 91 -13.09 -29.87 14.21
N SER A 92 -12.40 -29.31 13.21
CA SER A 92 -11.10 -29.81 12.76
C SER A 92 -10.01 -29.66 13.83
N GLU A 93 -10.03 -28.58 14.61
CA GLU A 93 -9.09 -28.38 15.73
C GLU A 93 -9.33 -29.39 16.84
N ARG A 94 -10.59 -29.59 17.24
CA ARG A 94 -10.95 -30.61 18.23
C ARG A 94 -10.65 -32.03 17.77
N ALA A 95 -10.79 -32.30 16.48
CA ALA A 95 -10.41 -33.59 15.91
C ALA A 95 -8.88 -33.80 16.00
N LEU A 96 -8.09 -32.75 15.78
CA LEU A 96 -6.63 -32.78 15.88
C LEU A 96 -6.12 -32.88 17.34
N ASP A 97 -6.90 -32.47 18.34
CA ASP A 97 -6.55 -32.73 19.75
C ASP A 97 -6.51 -34.24 20.06
N ILE A 98 -7.30 -35.04 19.34
CA ILE A 98 -7.37 -36.50 19.47
C ILE A 98 -6.45 -37.18 18.44
N ALA A 99 -6.61 -36.82 17.17
CA ALA A 99 -5.93 -37.41 16.02
C ALA A 99 -4.85 -36.46 15.48
N VAL A 100 -3.83 -36.21 16.31
CA VAL A 100 -2.80 -35.17 16.15
C VAL A 100 -2.07 -35.24 14.78
N PHE A 101 -1.91 -36.44 14.22
CA PHE A 101 -1.19 -36.68 12.97
C PHE A 101 -2.09 -36.99 11.79
N CYS A 102 -3.41 -36.82 11.93
CA CYS A 102 -4.35 -37.08 10.85
C CYS A 102 -4.24 -36.01 9.75
N ARG A 103 -3.67 -36.41 8.62
CA ARG A 103 -3.58 -35.59 7.39
C ARG A 103 -4.93 -35.01 7.00
N ARG A 104 -6.00 -35.81 7.01
CA ARG A 104 -7.35 -35.40 6.60
C ARG A 104 -7.84 -34.19 7.40
N TYR A 105 -7.67 -34.20 8.73
CA TYR A 105 -8.08 -33.08 9.57
C TYR A 105 -7.18 -31.86 9.41
N LYS A 106 -5.86 -32.03 9.21
CA LYS A 106 -4.95 -30.93 8.87
C LYS A 106 -5.37 -30.23 7.57
N VAL A 107 -5.68 -30.99 6.52
CA VAL A 107 -6.16 -30.46 5.24
C VAL A 107 -7.50 -29.73 5.41
N LYS A 108 -8.45 -30.30 6.17
CA LYS A 108 -9.75 -29.65 6.44
C LYS A 108 -9.62 -28.36 7.26
N LYS A 109 -8.68 -28.32 8.20
CA LYS A 109 -8.31 -27.11 8.95
C LYS A 109 -7.75 -26.05 8.00
N ALA A 110 -6.78 -26.40 7.17
CA ALA A 110 -6.17 -25.47 6.20
C ALA A 110 -7.21 -24.93 5.20
N GLU A 111 -8.07 -25.80 4.66
CA GLU A 111 -9.18 -25.43 3.77
C GLU A 111 -10.11 -24.41 4.44
N SER A 112 -10.49 -24.65 5.69
CA SER A 112 -11.35 -23.74 6.46
C SER A 112 -10.67 -22.39 6.70
N LEU A 113 -9.38 -22.39 7.05
CA LEU A 113 -8.59 -21.17 7.23
C LEU A 113 -8.50 -20.34 5.95
N THR A 114 -8.30 -20.98 4.79
CA THR A 114 -8.29 -20.31 3.48
C THR A 114 -9.59 -19.57 3.22
N HIS A 115 -10.76 -20.20 3.42
CA HIS A 115 -12.06 -19.56 3.22
C HIS A 115 -12.36 -18.45 4.24
N LEU A 116 -11.76 -18.51 5.44
CA LEU A 116 -11.85 -17.46 6.45
C LEU A 116 -10.89 -16.27 6.19
N GLY A 117 -10.00 -16.38 5.20
CA GLY A 117 -9.02 -15.35 4.87
C GLY A 117 -7.72 -15.42 5.70
N ARG A 118 -7.52 -16.49 6.49
CA ARG A 118 -6.34 -16.72 7.32
C ARG A 118 -5.27 -17.48 6.52
N TYR A 119 -4.80 -16.86 5.43
CA TYR A 119 -3.98 -17.52 4.43
C TYR A 119 -2.61 -17.97 4.95
N GLN A 120 -1.96 -17.17 5.81
CA GLN A 120 -0.64 -17.49 6.36
C GLN A 120 -0.67 -18.81 7.15
N GLU A 121 -1.63 -18.95 8.06
CA GLU A 121 -1.80 -20.18 8.85
C GLU A 121 -2.17 -21.39 7.99
N ALA A 122 -2.99 -21.18 6.95
CA ALA A 122 -3.31 -22.25 5.99
C ALA A 122 -2.04 -22.71 5.23
N GLU A 123 -1.22 -21.76 4.77
CA GLU A 123 0.03 -22.04 4.06
C GLU A 123 1.06 -22.77 4.92
N GLU A 124 1.20 -22.43 6.19
CA GLU A 124 2.08 -23.14 7.12
C GLU A 124 1.71 -24.63 7.22
N ILE A 125 0.41 -24.93 7.37
CA ILE A 125 -0.09 -26.30 7.50
C ILE A 125 0.15 -27.09 6.20
N VAL A 126 -0.18 -26.53 5.04
CA VAL A 126 0.00 -27.25 3.77
C VAL A 126 1.47 -27.39 3.39
N ASN A 127 2.33 -26.42 3.75
CA ASN A 127 3.77 -26.54 3.52
C ASN A 127 4.39 -27.64 4.39
N ASP A 128 3.93 -27.83 5.63
CA ASP A 128 4.33 -28.96 6.48
C ASP A 128 3.97 -30.31 5.82
N ILE A 129 2.74 -30.42 5.30
CA ILE A 129 2.30 -31.62 4.58
C ILE A 129 3.15 -31.84 3.32
N LEU A 130 3.36 -30.80 2.51
CA LEU A 130 4.10 -30.88 1.25
C LEU A 130 5.60 -31.18 1.42
N ARG A 131 6.20 -30.90 2.58
CA ARG A 131 7.56 -31.34 2.90
C ARG A 131 7.64 -32.86 3.07
N SER A 132 6.56 -33.47 3.57
CA SER A 132 6.47 -34.91 3.79
C SER A 132 5.98 -35.64 2.53
N ASP A 133 4.97 -35.09 1.85
CA ASP A 133 4.41 -35.59 0.60
C ASP A 133 4.23 -34.44 -0.40
N SER A 134 5.20 -34.30 -1.30
CA SER A 134 5.19 -33.25 -2.33
C SER A 134 4.10 -33.42 -3.40
N THR A 135 3.45 -34.60 -3.47
CA THR A 135 2.45 -34.94 -4.48
C THR A 135 1.02 -34.79 -3.98
N ASP A 136 0.86 -34.29 -2.75
CA ASP A 136 -0.42 -34.10 -2.10
C ASP A 136 -1.35 -33.12 -2.84
N VAL A 137 -2.33 -33.68 -3.56
CA VAL A 137 -3.22 -32.89 -4.43
C VAL A 137 -4.10 -31.90 -3.66
N ASP A 138 -4.51 -32.23 -2.43
CA ASP A 138 -5.34 -31.35 -1.60
C ASP A 138 -4.55 -30.14 -1.11
N SER A 139 -3.32 -30.38 -0.63
CA SER A 139 -2.42 -29.33 -0.13
C SER A 139 -1.94 -28.42 -1.25
N LEU A 140 -1.65 -28.97 -2.44
CA LEU A 140 -1.35 -28.18 -3.64
C LEU A 140 -2.55 -27.32 -4.07
N LEU A 141 -3.77 -27.87 -4.02
CA LEU A 141 -4.99 -27.12 -4.33
C LEU A 141 -5.20 -25.97 -3.35
N ILE A 142 -5.09 -26.23 -2.04
CA ILE A 142 -5.25 -25.20 -0.99
C ILE A 142 -4.18 -24.12 -1.14
N ARG A 143 -2.92 -24.48 -1.43
CA ARG A 143 -1.87 -23.51 -1.72
C ARG A 143 -2.20 -22.62 -2.93
N GLY A 144 -2.71 -23.21 -4.01
CA GLY A 144 -3.22 -22.46 -5.15
C GLY A 144 -4.39 -21.54 -4.80
N MET A 145 -5.31 -21.99 -3.93
CA MET A 145 -6.44 -21.20 -3.45
C MET A 145 -6.01 -20.01 -2.59
N CYS A 146 -5.02 -20.18 -1.69
CA CYS A 146 -4.45 -19.08 -0.90
C CYS A 146 -3.91 -17.97 -1.82
N LEU A 147 -3.10 -18.35 -2.81
CA LEU A 147 -2.55 -17.41 -3.79
C LEU A 147 -3.65 -16.74 -4.63
N TYR A 148 -4.68 -17.49 -5.02
CA TYR A 148 -5.82 -16.98 -5.78
C TYR A 148 -6.59 -15.90 -5.00
N TYR A 149 -6.89 -16.14 -3.72
CA TYR A 149 -7.60 -15.16 -2.88
C TYR A 149 -6.73 -13.97 -2.45
N GLN A 150 -5.40 -14.10 -2.56
CA GLN A 150 -4.43 -13.01 -2.44
C GLN A 150 -4.20 -12.25 -3.76
N ASP A 151 -5.00 -12.51 -4.81
CA ASP A 151 -4.89 -11.91 -6.15
C ASP A 151 -3.58 -12.25 -6.90
N ASN A 152 -2.86 -13.28 -6.46
CA ASN A 152 -1.70 -13.84 -7.14
C ASN A 152 -2.09 -14.93 -8.15
N ILE A 153 -2.88 -14.53 -9.15
CA ILE A 153 -3.59 -15.44 -10.06
C ILE A 153 -2.65 -16.31 -10.90
N ASP A 154 -1.53 -15.79 -11.40
CA ASP A 154 -0.66 -16.58 -12.29
C ASP A 154 0.02 -17.75 -11.55
N LEU A 155 0.47 -17.53 -10.31
CA LEU A 155 1.01 -18.59 -9.47
C LEU A 155 -0.10 -19.54 -8.98
N ALA A 156 -1.31 -19.04 -8.74
CA ALA A 156 -2.44 -19.91 -8.44
C ALA A 156 -2.74 -20.87 -9.61
N PHE A 157 -2.70 -20.38 -10.85
CA PHE A 157 -2.95 -21.21 -12.04
C PHE A 157 -1.89 -22.28 -12.25
N SER A 158 -0.62 -22.01 -11.96
CA SER A 158 0.43 -23.03 -12.07
C SER A 158 0.18 -24.19 -11.09
N HIS A 159 -0.25 -23.88 -9.86
CA HIS A 159 -0.64 -24.90 -8.87
C HIS A 159 -1.91 -25.66 -9.28
N PHE A 160 -2.95 -24.99 -9.74
CA PHE A 160 -4.16 -25.66 -10.23
C PHE A 160 -3.86 -26.59 -11.41
N GLN A 161 -3.02 -26.17 -12.36
CA GLN A 161 -2.57 -27.00 -13.46
C GLN A 161 -1.71 -28.18 -12.99
N GLN A 162 -0.86 -27.98 -11.96
CA GLN A 162 -0.12 -29.09 -11.35
C GLN A 162 -1.07 -30.12 -10.74
N VAL A 163 -2.09 -29.68 -10.00
CA VAL A 163 -3.10 -30.57 -9.43
C VAL A 163 -3.84 -31.35 -10.52
N LEU A 164 -4.28 -30.67 -11.59
CA LEU A 164 -5.00 -31.33 -12.70
C LEU A 164 -4.11 -32.26 -13.54
N ARG A 165 -2.78 -32.08 -13.53
CA ARG A 165 -1.84 -33.04 -14.12
C ARG A 165 -1.71 -34.31 -13.27
N LEU A 166 -1.69 -34.18 -11.95
CA LEU A 166 -1.60 -35.31 -11.02
C LEU A 166 -2.92 -36.07 -10.90
N ALA A 167 -4.05 -35.34 -10.87
CA ALA A 167 -5.39 -35.88 -10.74
C ALA A 167 -6.37 -35.16 -11.69
N PRO A 168 -6.49 -35.61 -12.96
CA PRO A 168 -7.36 -34.98 -13.97
C PRO A 168 -8.85 -34.97 -13.58
N ASP A 169 -9.28 -35.99 -12.85
CA ASP A 169 -10.68 -36.16 -12.42
C ASP A 169 -10.98 -35.48 -11.08
N TYR A 170 -10.05 -34.68 -10.54
CA TYR A 170 -10.30 -33.99 -9.27
C TYR A 170 -11.32 -32.85 -9.45
N ALA A 171 -12.59 -33.16 -9.22
CA ALA A 171 -13.73 -32.27 -9.47
C ALA A 171 -13.57 -30.90 -8.83
N LYS A 172 -13.15 -30.84 -7.56
CA LYS A 172 -12.95 -29.60 -6.83
C LYS A 172 -11.91 -28.70 -7.49
N ALA A 173 -10.74 -29.25 -7.86
CA ALA A 173 -9.68 -28.50 -8.53
C ALA A 173 -10.14 -27.96 -9.90
N ARG A 174 -10.90 -28.77 -10.65
CA ARG A 174 -11.44 -28.38 -11.96
C ARG A 174 -12.44 -27.22 -11.84
N GLU A 175 -13.33 -27.28 -10.86
CA GLU A 175 -14.30 -26.22 -10.58
C GLU A 175 -13.60 -24.93 -10.15
N THR A 176 -12.68 -25.00 -9.19
CA THR A 176 -11.90 -23.84 -8.72
C THR A 176 -11.11 -23.20 -9.87
N TYR A 177 -10.43 -24.00 -10.69
CA TYR A 177 -9.69 -23.50 -11.85
C TYR A 177 -10.62 -22.82 -12.86
N ARG A 178 -11.78 -23.43 -13.16
CA ARG A 178 -12.77 -22.86 -14.07
C ARG A 178 -13.28 -21.50 -13.57
N LYS A 179 -13.68 -21.40 -12.30
CA LYS A 179 -14.15 -20.15 -11.69
C LYS A 179 -13.07 -19.08 -11.74
N ALA A 180 -11.85 -19.41 -11.32
CA ALA A 180 -10.74 -18.46 -11.31
C ALA A 180 -10.38 -17.96 -12.73
N LYS A 181 -10.43 -18.84 -13.74
CA LYS A 181 -10.25 -18.47 -15.15
C LYS A 181 -11.38 -17.57 -15.65
N GLN A 182 -12.63 -17.91 -15.35
CA GLN A 182 -13.79 -17.09 -15.73
C GLN A 182 -13.73 -15.71 -15.08
N LEU A 183 -13.41 -15.64 -13.78
CA LEU A 183 -13.27 -14.38 -13.04
C LEU A 183 -12.18 -13.48 -13.65
N LYS A 184 -11.01 -14.04 -13.96
CA LYS A 184 -9.91 -13.31 -14.63
C LYS A 184 -10.36 -12.77 -15.99
N THR A 185 -10.94 -13.63 -16.82
CA THR A 185 -11.35 -13.28 -18.20
C THR A 185 -12.43 -12.20 -18.20
N LYS A 186 -13.49 -12.38 -17.42
CA LYS A 186 -14.62 -11.42 -17.35
C LYS A 186 -14.20 -10.06 -16.78
N LYS A 187 -13.29 -10.04 -15.80
CA LYS A 187 -12.67 -8.79 -15.31
C LYS A 187 -11.92 -8.07 -16.44
N GLU A 188 -11.13 -8.80 -17.22
CA GLU A 188 -10.37 -8.24 -18.35
C GLU A 188 -11.31 -7.75 -19.47
N GLU A 189 -12.36 -8.50 -19.81
CA GLU A 189 -13.41 -8.08 -20.75
C GLU A 189 -14.08 -6.76 -20.32
N GLY A 190 -14.44 -6.64 -19.04
CA GLY A 190 -15.03 -5.41 -18.50
C GLY A 190 -14.06 -4.22 -18.58
N ASN A 191 -12.77 -4.45 -18.29
CA ASN A 191 -11.74 -3.42 -18.43
C ASN A 191 -11.60 -2.97 -19.89
N VAL A 192 -11.60 -3.90 -20.85
CA VAL A 192 -11.54 -3.58 -22.29
C VAL A 192 -12.77 -2.79 -22.73
N ALA A 193 -13.99 -3.21 -22.34
CA ALA A 193 -15.22 -2.49 -22.66
C ALA A 193 -15.21 -1.06 -22.09
N PHE A 194 -14.73 -0.88 -20.86
CA PHE A 194 -14.57 0.43 -20.24
C PHE A 194 -13.59 1.33 -21.00
N LYS A 195 -12.42 0.78 -21.41
CA LYS A 195 -11.43 1.50 -22.21
C LYS A 195 -11.98 1.91 -23.58
N GLN A 196 -12.85 1.08 -24.18
CA GLN A 196 -13.54 1.39 -25.44
C GLN A 196 -14.70 2.39 -25.30
N GLY A 197 -14.95 2.93 -24.09
CA GLY A 197 -16.05 3.86 -23.84
C GLY A 197 -17.44 3.20 -23.82
N LYS A 198 -17.53 1.87 -23.91
CA LYS A 198 -18.80 1.12 -23.88
C LYS A 198 -19.26 0.93 -22.43
N LEU A 199 -19.69 2.04 -21.81
CA LEU A 199 -19.97 2.09 -20.37
C LEU A 199 -21.08 1.12 -19.92
N GLN A 200 -22.18 1.01 -20.68
CA GLN A 200 -23.29 0.11 -20.33
C GLN A 200 -22.89 -1.37 -20.42
N GLU A 201 -22.11 -1.75 -21.43
CA GLU A 201 -21.57 -3.10 -21.58
C GLU A 201 -20.60 -3.43 -20.44
N ALA A 202 -19.69 -2.50 -20.10
CA ALA A 202 -18.77 -2.67 -18.98
C ALA A 202 -19.52 -2.88 -17.65
N LEU A 203 -20.60 -2.11 -17.41
CA LEU A 203 -21.43 -2.25 -16.21
C LEU A 203 -22.09 -3.63 -16.09
N ALA A 204 -22.62 -4.15 -17.20
CA ALA A 204 -23.17 -5.50 -17.27
C ALA A 204 -22.10 -6.56 -16.99
N ILE A 205 -20.94 -6.46 -17.66
CA ILE A 205 -19.84 -7.41 -17.49
C ILE A 205 -19.31 -7.42 -16.05
N TYR A 206 -19.12 -6.27 -15.41
CA TYR A 206 -18.68 -6.23 -14.02
C TYR A 206 -19.72 -6.81 -13.06
N THR A 207 -21.01 -6.62 -13.35
CA THR A 207 -22.10 -7.22 -12.56
C THR A 207 -22.11 -8.73 -12.68
N GLU A 208 -21.92 -9.28 -13.89
CA GLU A 208 -21.73 -10.72 -14.10
C GLU A 208 -20.46 -11.24 -13.40
N THR A 209 -19.37 -10.47 -13.44
CA THR A 209 -18.08 -10.84 -12.83
C THR A 209 -18.23 -11.07 -11.33
N LEU A 210 -18.97 -10.22 -10.63
CA LEU A 210 -19.22 -10.32 -9.19
C LEU A 210 -20.01 -11.57 -8.78
N ALA A 211 -20.75 -12.19 -9.71
CA ALA A 211 -21.51 -13.41 -9.46
C ALA A 211 -20.67 -14.70 -9.59
N ILE A 212 -19.48 -14.64 -10.21
CA ILE A 212 -18.65 -15.82 -10.50
C ILE A 212 -18.07 -16.42 -9.21
N ASP A 213 -17.48 -15.58 -8.37
CA ASP A 213 -16.92 -15.99 -7.09
C ASP A 213 -17.13 -14.90 -6.03
N PRO A 214 -18.28 -14.90 -5.34
CA PRO A 214 -18.60 -13.91 -4.32
C PRO A 214 -17.66 -13.93 -3.11
N VAL A 215 -16.93 -15.05 -2.90
CA VAL A 215 -16.05 -15.25 -1.73
C VAL A 215 -14.72 -14.52 -1.91
N ASN A 216 -14.30 -14.24 -3.14
CA ASN A 216 -13.04 -13.55 -3.42
C ASN A 216 -13.10 -12.06 -3.08
N LYS A 217 -12.86 -11.74 -1.80
CA LYS A 217 -12.94 -10.37 -1.27
C LYS A 217 -12.02 -9.38 -2.00
N LEU A 218 -10.76 -9.76 -2.23
CA LEU A 218 -9.75 -8.84 -2.77
C LEU A 218 -10.05 -8.50 -4.23
N THR A 219 -10.30 -9.48 -5.08
CA THR A 219 -10.67 -9.23 -6.48
C THR A 219 -12.03 -8.55 -6.58
N ASN A 220 -13.04 -8.95 -5.80
CA ASN A 220 -14.36 -8.32 -5.83
C ASN A 220 -14.33 -6.86 -5.37
N SER A 221 -13.47 -6.50 -4.41
CA SER A 221 -13.29 -5.09 -4.03
C SER A 221 -12.83 -4.23 -5.22
N LYS A 222 -11.93 -4.75 -6.06
CA LYS A 222 -11.47 -4.09 -7.29
C LYS A 222 -12.57 -4.02 -8.34
N VAL A 223 -13.33 -5.10 -8.52
CA VAL A 223 -14.45 -5.14 -9.49
C VAL A 223 -15.57 -4.17 -9.10
N TYR A 224 -15.95 -4.09 -7.82
CA TYR A 224 -16.90 -3.09 -7.32
C TYR A 224 -16.40 -1.67 -7.60
N TYR A 225 -15.12 -1.39 -7.36
CA TYR A 225 -14.55 -0.09 -7.70
C TYR A 225 -14.59 0.21 -9.20
N ASN A 226 -14.26 -0.77 -10.06
CA ASN A 226 -14.34 -0.57 -11.52
C ASN A 226 -15.79 -0.31 -11.96
N ARG A 227 -16.77 -1.00 -11.36
CA ARG A 227 -18.20 -0.72 -11.60
C ARG A 227 -18.61 0.66 -11.08
N ALA A 228 -18.09 1.08 -9.92
CA ALA A 228 -18.29 2.42 -9.39
C ALA A 228 -17.74 3.50 -10.33
N LEU A 229 -16.56 3.29 -10.93
CA LEU A 229 -15.98 4.21 -11.92
C LEU A 229 -16.89 4.34 -13.16
N VAL A 230 -17.44 3.23 -13.65
CA VAL A 230 -18.42 3.25 -14.75
C VAL A 230 -19.66 4.06 -14.37
N ASN A 231 -20.24 3.81 -13.20
CA ASN A 231 -21.39 4.54 -12.69
C ASN A 231 -21.08 6.04 -12.52
N SER A 232 -19.88 6.38 -12.06
CA SER A 232 -19.43 7.77 -11.92
C SER A 232 -19.36 8.48 -13.27
N LYS A 233 -18.82 7.82 -14.31
CA LYS A 233 -18.79 8.35 -15.69
C LYS A 233 -20.19 8.50 -16.30
N LEU A 234 -21.15 7.69 -15.88
CA LEU A 234 -22.55 7.79 -16.30
C LEU A 234 -23.34 8.88 -15.53
N GLY A 235 -22.73 9.55 -14.54
CA GLY A 235 -23.41 10.52 -13.67
C GLY A 235 -24.25 9.89 -12.55
N ASN A 236 -24.21 8.57 -12.40
CA ASN A 236 -24.94 7.81 -11.39
C ASN A 236 -24.21 7.84 -10.04
N HIS A 237 -24.15 9.02 -9.41
CA HIS A 237 -23.38 9.23 -8.18
C HIS A 237 -23.90 8.43 -6.98
N SER A 238 -25.22 8.17 -6.89
CA SER A 238 -25.78 7.33 -5.82
C SER A 238 -25.27 5.89 -5.91
N GLN A 239 -25.37 5.27 -7.09
CA GLN A 239 -24.89 3.92 -7.34
C GLN A 239 -23.37 3.82 -7.19
N THR A 240 -22.64 4.88 -7.55
CA THR A 240 -21.19 4.97 -7.31
C THR A 240 -20.87 4.86 -5.81
N VAL A 241 -21.63 5.56 -4.97
CA VAL A 241 -21.47 5.47 -3.51
C VAL A 241 -21.77 4.06 -2.99
N ASP A 242 -22.82 3.42 -3.50
CA ASP A 242 -23.19 2.06 -3.10
C ASP A 242 -22.09 1.05 -3.46
N ASP A 243 -21.57 1.12 -4.69
CA ASP A 243 -20.48 0.26 -5.17
C ASP A 243 -19.18 0.49 -4.41
N CYS A 244 -18.78 1.74 -4.18
CA CYS A 244 -17.61 2.04 -3.36
C CYS A 244 -17.79 1.54 -1.91
N SER A 245 -19.00 1.65 -1.36
CA SER A 245 -19.29 1.14 -0.02
C SER A 245 -19.24 -0.38 0.03
N ALA A 246 -19.68 -1.08 -1.02
CA ALA A 246 -19.51 -2.52 -1.16
C ALA A 246 -18.02 -2.90 -1.25
N ALA A 247 -17.21 -2.16 -2.02
CA ALA A 247 -15.77 -2.37 -2.11
C ALA A 247 -15.09 -2.21 -0.74
N LEU A 248 -15.44 -1.17 0.02
CA LEU A 248 -14.87 -0.86 1.32
C LEU A 248 -15.30 -1.82 2.44
N LYS A 249 -16.46 -2.48 2.30
CA LYS A 249 -16.85 -3.60 3.18
C LYS A 249 -15.95 -4.82 3.00
N LEU A 250 -15.39 -5.00 1.80
CA LEU A 250 -14.49 -6.12 1.49
C LEU A 250 -13.02 -5.79 1.77
N ASN A 251 -12.62 -4.55 1.53
CA ASN A 251 -11.28 -4.03 1.74
C ASN A 251 -11.36 -2.58 2.27
N ASP A 252 -11.27 -2.43 3.58
CA ASP A 252 -11.37 -1.15 4.28
C ASP A 252 -10.24 -0.16 3.94
N GLY A 253 -9.05 -0.69 3.64
CA GLY A 253 -7.88 0.06 3.20
C GLY A 253 -7.89 0.47 1.73
N TYR A 254 -8.99 0.30 1.00
CA TYR A 254 -9.01 0.58 -0.44
C TYR A 254 -9.13 2.09 -0.75
N ILE A 255 -8.00 2.79 -0.73
CA ILE A 255 -7.91 4.25 -0.89
C ILE A 255 -8.61 4.75 -2.16
N LYS A 256 -8.44 4.07 -3.31
CA LYS A 256 -9.09 4.48 -4.57
C LYS A 256 -10.63 4.53 -4.43
N ALA A 257 -11.22 3.57 -3.73
CA ALA A 257 -12.66 3.54 -3.48
C ALA A 257 -13.12 4.65 -2.52
N LEU A 258 -12.33 4.96 -1.48
CA LEU A 258 -12.61 6.11 -0.59
C LEU A 258 -12.60 7.43 -1.35
N LEU A 259 -11.57 7.68 -2.17
CA LEU A 259 -11.46 8.92 -2.96
C LEU A 259 -12.64 9.08 -3.92
N LEU A 260 -13.00 8.02 -4.65
CA LEU A 260 -14.13 8.06 -5.58
C LEU A 260 -15.47 8.28 -4.84
N ARG A 261 -15.64 7.66 -3.66
CA ARG A 261 -16.83 7.84 -2.84
C ARG A 261 -16.93 9.25 -2.29
N ALA A 262 -15.83 9.81 -1.78
CA ALA A 262 -15.75 11.20 -1.32
C ALA A 262 -16.13 12.19 -2.43
N LYS A 263 -15.58 12.02 -3.63
CA LYS A 263 -15.93 12.82 -4.81
C LYS A 263 -17.43 12.72 -5.13
N SER A 264 -17.97 11.50 -5.09
CA SER A 264 -19.39 11.26 -5.37
C SER A 264 -20.30 11.86 -4.28
N TYR A 265 -19.89 11.83 -3.01
CA TYR A 265 -20.58 12.53 -1.93
C TYR A 265 -20.57 14.05 -2.12
N GLY A 266 -19.46 14.62 -2.59
CA GLY A 266 -19.38 16.03 -2.97
C GLY A 266 -20.41 16.40 -4.04
N ASN A 267 -20.55 15.58 -5.08
CA ASN A 267 -21.54 15.79 -6.14
C ASN A 267 -22.99 15.61 -5.67
N LEU A 268 -23.21 14.85 -4.59
CA LEU A 268 -24.51 14.66 -3.95
C LEU A 268 -24.78 15.67 -2.82
N GLU A 269 -23.92 16.67 -2.64
CA GLU A 269 -23.98 17.67 -1.56
C GLU A 269 -23.93 17.07 -0.13
N LYS A 270 -23.47 15.82 0.00
CA LYS A 270 -23.24 15.12 1.26
C LYS A 270 -21.87 15.49 1.83
N HIS A 271 -21.72 16.76 2.21
CA HIS A 271 -20.43 17.35 2.56
C HIS A 271 -19.79 16.75 3.81
N GLU A 272 -20.56 16.27 4.78
CA GLU A 272 -20.02 15.66 6.00
C GLU A 272 -19.36 14.31 5.71
N GLU A 273 -20.02 13.47 4.92
CA GLU A 273 -19.52 12.18 4.45
C GLU A 273 -18.31 12.35 3.54
N CYS A 274 -18.34 13.35 2.66
CA CYS A 274 -17.21 13.72 1.80
C CYS A 274 -15.95 14.04 2.62
N VAL A 275 -16.05 14.91 3.64
CA VAL A 275 -14.92 15.23 4.53
C VAL A 275 -14.45 13.98 5.27
N ARG A 276 -15.36 13.15 5.78
CA ARG A 276 -15.02 11.93 6.52
C ARG A 276 -14.18 10.95 5.69
N ASP A 277 -14.54 10.74 4.43
CA ASP A 277 -13.81 9.82 3.54
C ASP A 277 -12.42 10.38 3.16
N TYR A 278 -12.29 11.68 2.91
CA TYR A 278 -10.98 12.30 2.67
C TYR A 278 -10.08 12.26 3.91
N GLU A 279 -10.64 12.44 5.12
CA GLU A 279 -9.89 12.26 6.37
C GLU A 279 -9.45 10.81 6.58
N ALA A 280 -10.27 9.84 6.20
CA ALA A 280 -9.89 8.43 6.23
C ALA A 280 -8.73 8.14 5.26
N CYS A 281 -8.77 8.68 4.03
CA CYS A 281 -7.65 8.57 3.08
C CYS A 281 -6.35 9.11 3.67
N MET A 282 -6.40 10.31 4.26
CA MET A 282 -5.24 10.96 4.89
C MET A 282 -4.62 10.16 6.05
N LYS A 283 -5.42 9.34 6.75
CA LYS A 283 -4.93 8.47 7.82
C LYS A 283 -4.24 7.21 7.29
N LEU A 284 -4.70 6.70 6.14
CA LEU A 284 -4.16 5.49 5.51
C LEU A 284 -2.89 5.77 4.69
N GLU A 285 -2.79 6.96 4.10
CA GLU A 285 -1.61 7.38 3.34
C GLU A 285 -0.44 7.75 4.28
N LYS A 286 0.62 6.95 4.28
CA LYS A 286 1.87 7.26 5.02
C LYS A 286 2.55 8.54 4.52
N ASN A 287 2.43 8.82 3.22
CA ASN A 287 2.89 10.05 2.58
C ASN A 287 1.66 10.75 2.00
N ALA A 288 0.97 11.54 2.83
CA ALA A 288 -0.26 12.21 2.42
C ALA A 288 -0.08 12.98 1.10
N ASN A 289 -0.82 12.54 0.07
CA ASN A 289 -0.77 13.12 -1.25
C ASN A 289 -1.16 14.60 -1.17
N ARG A 290 -0.38 15.48 -1.81
CA ARG A 290 -0.66 16.92 -1.89
C ARG A 290 -2.05 17.19 -2.44
N GLU A 291 -2.51 16.34 -3.36
CA GLU A 291 -3.86 16.38 -3.93
C GLU A 291 -4.93 16.04 -2.89
N THR A 292 -4.80 14.93 -2.14
CA THR A 292 -5.77 14.54 -1.10
C THR A 292 -5.92 15.63 -0.04
N ARG A 293 -4.83 16.31 0.34
CA ARG A 293 -4.87 17.48 1.26
C ARG A 293 -5.66 18.64 0.67
N ARG A 294 -5.46 18.94 -0.62
CA ARG A 294 -6.19 19.99 -1.33
C ARG A 294 -7.70 19.66 -1.37
N LEU A 295 -8.05 18.45 -1.80
CA LEU A 295 -9.43 17.98 -1.87
C LEU A 295 -10.11 18.00 -0.49
N LEU A 296 -9.40 17.60 0.57
CA LEU A 296 -9.91 17.71 1.94
C LEU A 296 -10.18 19.17 2.34
N LYS A 297 -9.28 20.10 2.00
CA LYS A 297 -9.47 21.53 2.29
C LYS A 297 -10.70 22.06 1.53
N GLU A 298 -10.84 21.73 0.26
CA GLU A 298 -12.01 22.10 -0.56
C GLU A 298 -13.30 21.53 0.02
N ALA A 299 -13.31 20.26 0.42
CA ALA A 299 -14.45 19.61 1.06
C ALA A 299 -14.82 20.28 2.41
N LYS A 300 -13.83 20.67 3.23
CA LYS A 300 -14.07 21.39 4.50
C LYS A 300 -14.65 22.78 4.26
N ILE A 301 -14.17 23.49 3.24
CA ILE A 301 -14.74 24.78 2.83
C ILE A 301 -16.18 24.59 2.37
N ALA A 302 -16.46 23.59 1.54
CA ALA A 302 -17.81 23.28 1.07
C ALA A 302 -18.74 22.93 2.25
N LEU A 303 -18.28 22.13 3.21
CA LEU A 303 -19.02 21.82 4.43
C LEU A 303 -19.30 23.06 5.29
N LYS A 304 -18.31 23.96 5.42
CA LYS A 304 -18.51 25.21 6.16
C LYS A 304 -19.52 26.11 5.45
N ARG A 305 -19.46 26.18 4.11
CA ARG A 305 -20.43 26.91 3.28
C ARG A 305 -21.83 26.33 3.40
N SER A 306 -22.00 25.01 3.39
CA SER A 306 -23.32 24.37 3.52
C SER A 306 -23.94 24.55 4.91
N LYS A 307 -23.10 24.67 5.96
CA LYS A 307 -23.52 24.98 7.33
C LYS A 307 -23.74 26.48 7.58
N ARG A 308 -23.37 27.34 6.63
CA ARG A 308 -23.48 28.78 6.79
C ARG A 308 -24.95 29.18 6.86
N LYS A 309 -25.28 29.99 7.86
CA LYS A 309 -26.62 30.56 8.01
C LYS A 309 -26.93 31.52 6.86
N ASP A 310 -28.14 31.43 6.32
CA ASP A 310 -28.68 32.41 5.37
C ASP A 310 -29.30 33.59 6.15
N TYR A 311 -28.51 34.66 6.33
CA TYR A 311 -28.92 35.82 7.12
C TYR A 311 -30.08 36.60 6.47
N TYR A 312 -30.19 36.59 5.14
CA TYR A 312 -31.30 37.22 4.42
C TYR A 312 -32.61 36.49 4.72
N LYS A 313 -32.58 35.14 4.71
CA LYS A 313 -33.73 34.31 5.09
C LYS A 313 -34.10 34.46 6.56
N ILE A 314 -33.11 34.53 7.45
CA ILE A 314 -33.30 34.77 8.90
C ILE A 314 -33.98 36.12 9.16
N LEU A 315 -33.62 37.18 8.42
CA LEU A 315 -34.27 38.49 8.53
C LEU A 315 -35.56 38.60 7.70
N GLY A 316 -35.77 37.70 6.73
CA GLY A 316 -36.96 37.65 5.90
C GLY A 316 -36.99 38.77 4.87
N VAL A 317 -35.80 39.15 4.39
CA VAL A 317 -35.58 40.21 3.41
C VAL A 317 -34.95 39.61 2.16
N ASP A 318 -35.17 40.26 1.02
CA ASP A 318 -34.53 39.87 -0.23
C ASP A 318 -33.02 40.17 -0.19
N LYS A 319 -32.24 39.47 -1.02
CA LYS A 319 -30.78 39.69 -1.12
C LYS A 319 -30.44 41.11 -1.59
N ASN A 320 -31.33 41.74 -2.36
CA ASN A 320 -31.18 43.11 -2.83
C ASN A 320 -31.77 44.17 -1.88
N ALA A 321 -32.17 43.78 -0.65
CA ALA A 321 -32.77 44.70 0.30
C ALA A 321 -31.82 45.86 0.67
N ASN A 322 -32.41 47.06 0.76
CA ASN A 322 -31.70 48.26 1.20
C ASN A 322 -31.51 48.28 2.73
N ASP A 323 -30.63 49.16 3.23
CA ASP A 323 -30.28 49.21 4.64
C ASP A 323 -31.48 49.53 5.56
N ASP A 324 -32.46 50.29 5.05
CA ASP A 324 -33.67 50.64 5.80
C ASP A 324 -34.66 49.48 5.90
N GLU A 325 -34.77 48.66 4.86
CA GLU A 325 -35.54 47.42 4.83
C GLU A 325 -34.96 46.39 5.78
N ILE A 326 -33.63 46.23 5.79
CA ILE A 326 -32.91 45.36 6.73
C ILE A 326 -33.16 45.80 8.19
N LYS A 327 -33.05 47.11 8.47
CA LYS A 327 -33.35 47.69 9.80
C LYS A 327 -34.80 47.50 10.21
N LYS A 328 -35.74 47.72 9.29
CA LYS A 328 -37.18 47.60 9.56
C LYS A 328 -37.57 46.14 9.82
N ALA A 329 -37.04 45.20 9.04
CA ALA A 329 -37.26 43.78 9.21
C ALA A 329 -36.69 43.28 10.55
N TYR A 330 -35.46 43.70 10.90
CA TYR A 330 -34.86 43.38 12.19
C TYR A 330 -35.72 43.88 13.36
N ARG A 331 -36.12 45.16 13.38
CA ARG A 331 -36.97 45.71 14.46
C ARG A 331 -38.28 44.94 14.61
N LYS A 332 -38.93 44.60 13.49
CA LYS A 332 -40.18 43.85 13.49
C LYS A 332 -40.00 42.44 14.06
N ARG A 333 -38.96 41.72 13.64
CA ARG A 333 -38.71 40.34 14.09
C ARG A 333 -38.13 40.26 15.50
N ALA A 334 -37.24 41.18 15.88
CA ALA A 334 -36.69 41.28 17.23
C ALA A 334 -37.80 41.51 18.27
N LEU A 335 -38.80 42.35 17.96
CA LEU A 335 -39.96 42.55 18.83
C LEU A 335 -40.87 41.31 18.92
N VAL A 336 -40.86 40.43 17.92
CA VAL A 336 -41.61 39.17 17.94
C VAL A 336 -40.90 38.11 18.76
N HIS A 337 -39.58 37.98 18.64
CA HIS A 337 -38.78 36.97 19.36
C HIS A 337 -38.18 37.47 20.68
N HIS A 338 -38.58 38.65 21.17
CA HIS A 338 -38.03 39.21 22.40
C HIS A 338 -38.30 38.31 23.62
N PRO A 339 -37.28 38.01 24.46
CA PRO A 339 -37.44 37.11 25.61
C PRO A 339 -38.60 37.47 26.54
N ASP A 340 -38.80 38.77 26.81
CA ASP A 340 -39.87 39.25 27.70
C ASP A 340 -41.29 38.88 27.26
N ARG A 341 -41.54 38.76 25.94
CA ARG A 341 -42.86 38.42 25.40
C ARG A 341 -43.18 36.93 25.50
N HIS A 342 -42.16 36.10 25.71
CA HIS A 342 -42.25 34.64 25.80
C HIS A 342 -41.85 34.12 27.17
N SER A 343 -41.92 34.98 28.19
CA SER A 343 -41.64 34.64 29.58
C SER A 343 -42.65 33.64 30.19
N SER A 344 -43.86 33.58 29.64
CA SER A 344 -44.92 32.63 30.03
C SER A 344 -45.08 31.43 29.08
N ALA A 345 -44.20 31.29 28.07
CA ALA A 345 -44.22 30.17 27.13
C ALA A 345 -43.60 28.91 27.74
N THR A 346 -43.77 27.76 27.08
CA THR A 346 -43.10 26.52 27.52
C THR A 346 -41.58 26.63 27.40
N GLU A 347 -40.83 25.82 28.16
CA GLU A 347 -39.36 25.86 28.17
C GLU A 347 -38.75 25.61 26.78
N GLU A 348 -39.39 24.79 25.96
CA GLU A 348 -38.98 24.50 24.58
C GLU A 348 -39.19 25.72 23.67
N GLU A 349 -40.36 26.35 23.74
CA GLU A 349 -40.68 27.57 22.97
C GLU A 349 -39.78 28.74 23.37
N ARG A 350 -39.50 28.90 24.68
CA ARG A 350 -38.60 29.95 25.18
C ARG A 350 -37.20 29.80 24.57
N LYS A 351 -36.65 28.58 24.56
CA LYS A 351 -35.34 28.29 23.94
C LYS A 351 -35.34 28.55 22.44
N GLU A 352 -36.43 28.25 21.75
CA GLU A 352 -36.55 28.53 20.32
C GLU A 352 -36.60 30.03 20.03
N HIS A 353 -37.39 30.80 20.77
CA HIS A 353 -37.45 32.25 20.63
C HIS A 353 -36.11 32.92 20.98
N GLU A 354 -35.41 32.46 22.02
CA GLU A 354 -34.08 32.95 22.38
C GLU A 354 -33.04 32.66 21.29
N LYS A 355 -33.04 31.44 20.73
CA LYS A 355 -32.18 31.07 19.59
C LYS A 355 -32.46 31.95 18.37
N ASN A 356 -33.73 32.12 18.02
CA ASN A 356 -34.14 32.95 16.88
C ASN A 356 -33.78 34.43 17.09
N PHE A 357 -33.92 34.96 18.32
CA PHE A 357 -33.50 36.32 18.65
C PHE A 357 -31.99 36.51 18.50
N LYS A 358 -31.19 35.53 18.94
CA LYS A 358 -29.73 35.54 18.77
C LYS A 358 -29.33 35.50 17.30
N ASP A 359 -29.93 34.60 16.51
CA ASP A 359 -29.67 34.48 15.07
C ASP A 359 -30.08 35.76 14.31
N LEU A 360 -31.17 36.43 14.71
CA LEU A 360 -31.58 37.73 14.17
C LEU A 360 -30.58 38.85 14.46
N GLY A 361 -30.04 38.90 15.68
CA GLY A 361 -29.02 39.88 16.06
C GLY A 361 -27.71 39.68 15.28
N GLU A 362 -27.29 38.42 15.11
CA GLU A 362 -26.14 38.04 14.29
C GLU A 362 -26.35 38.46 12.83
N ALA A 363 -27.51 38.10 12.24
CA ALA A 363 -27.87 38.47 10.87
C ALA A 363 -27.88 39.98 10.65
N TYR A 364 -28.46 40.76 11.57
CA TYR A 364 -28.48 42.22 11.47
C TYR A 364 -27.09 42.83 11.57
N THR A 365 -26.24 42.33 12.48
CA THR A 365 -24.86 42.83 12.65
C THR A 365 -24.03 42.64 11.38
N VAL A 366 -24.24 41.52 10.67
CA VAL A 366 -23.52 41.23 9.42
C VAL A 366 -24.09 42.03 8.25
N LEU A 367 -25.42 42.10 8.10
CA LEU A 367 -26.04 42.74 6.93
C LEU A 367 -26.14 44.27 7.03
N SER A 368 -26.09 44.86 8.23
CA SER A 368 -26.17 46.32 8.41
C SER A 368 -24.84 47.05 8.19
N ASP A 369 -23.70 46.36 8.28
CA ASP A 369 -22.39 46.91 7.97
C ASP A 369 -22.05 46.63 6.49
N PRO A 370 -21.87 47.65 5.64
CA PRO A 370 -21.57 47.46 4.22
C PRO A 370 -20.34 46.58 3.95
N LYS A 371 -19.31 46.64 4.80
CA LYS A 371 -18.10 45.83 4.65
C LYS A 371 -18.38 44.37 4.99
N LYS A 372 -19.10 44.11 6.09
CA LYS A 372 -19.46 42.74 6.51
C LYS A 372 -20.48 42.11 5.56
N LYS A 373 -21.47 42.88 5.08
CA LYS A 373 -22.42 42.47 4.04
C LYS A 373 -21.68 42.09 2.77
N ALA A 374 -20.77 42.93 2.27
CA ALA A 374 -20.01 42.63 1.06
C ALA A 374 -19.11 41.38 1.23
N ARG A 375 -18.50 41.16 2.41
CA ARG A 375 -17.76 39.91 2.70
C ARG A 375 -18.68 38.69 2.75
N TYR A 376 -19.85 38.85 3.37
CA TYR A 376 -20.87 37.82 3.44
C TYR A 376 -21.31 37.39 2.03
N ASP A 377 -21.66 38.36 1.18
CA ASP A 377 -22.12 38.13 -0.18
C ASP A 377 -21.05 37.50 -1.09
N ARG A 378 -19.77 37.81 -0.84
CA ARG A 378 -18.61 37.17 -1.51
C ARG A 378 -18.30 35.76 -1.01
N GLY A 379 -19.06 35.23 -0.04
CA GLY A 379 -18.79 33.90 0.51
C GLY A 379 -17.52 33.83 1.38
N GLN A 380 -17.01 34.97 1.83
CA GLN A 380 -15.85 35.06 2.72
C GLN A 380 -16.25 34.73 4.16
N ASP A 381 -15.34 34.13 4.90
CA ASP A 381 -15.53 33.80 6.30
C ASP A 381 -15.62 35.06 7.16
N LEU A 382 -16.63 35.13 8.04
CA LEU A 382 -16.85 36.31 8.90
C LEU A 382 -16.23 36.14 10.28
N ASP A 383 -15.86 34.91 10.66
CA ASP A 383 -15.30 34.55 11.97
C ASP A 383 -13.78 34.70 12.04
N ASP A 384 -13.11 35.04 10.93
CA ASP A 384 -11.65 35.26 10.86
C ASP A 384 -11.22 36.67 11.35
N GLU A 385 -12.16 37.50 11.84
CA GLU A 385 -11.81 38.70 12.59
C GLU A 385 -11.53 38.36 14.06
N GLY A 386 -10.24 38.23 14.36
CA GLY A 386 -9.73 37.97 15.70
C GLY A 386 -10.23 38.93 16.78
N HIS A 387 -10.29 38.39 17.99
CA HIS A 387 -10.39 39.10 19.27
C HIS A 387 -9.57 40.40 19.31
N ALA A 388 -10.23 41.53 19.07
CA ALA A 388 -9.70 42.85 19.33
C ALA A 388 -10.67 43.63 20.24
N SER A 389 -10.82 43.16 21.48
CA SER A 389 -11.34 43.97 22.59
C SER A 389 -11.07 43.28 23.94
N SER A 390 -9.90 43.52 24.54
CA SER A 390 -9.79 43.73 25.99
C SER A 390 -8.38 44.21 26.35
N THR A 391 -8.20 45.51 26.48
CA THR A 391 -7.05 46.10 27.19
C THR A 391 -7.44 46.27 28.66
N LEU A 392 -6.53 45.83 29.55
CA LEU A 392 -6.37 46.05 31.00
C LEU A 392 -6.85 45.00 32.01
N LYS A 393 -5.82 44.49 32.74
CA LYS A 393 -5.74 43.74 34.01
C LYS A 393 -6.16 42.26 33.93
N SER A 394 -5.32 41.28 34.27
CA SER A 394 -4.16 41.21 35.17
C SER A 394 -3.32 39.96 34.83
N LYS A 395 -2.01 40.06 34.57
CA LYS A 395 -0.89 39.92 35.54
C LYS A 395 -0.78 38.53 36.18
N TYR A 396 -0.13 37.57 35.50
CA TYR A 396 1.15 36.91 35.87
C TYR A 396 1.51 35.82 34.83
N GLU A 397 2.77 35.84 34.38
CA GLU A 397 3.42 34.91 33.45
C GLU A 397 3.91 33.63 34.15
N PHE A 398 4.12 32.55 33.40
CA PHE A 398 5.32 31.70 33.48
C PHE A 398 5.55 30.96 32.14
N PHE A 399 6.78 31.05 31.63
CA PHE A 399 7.35 30.34 30.46
C PHE A 399 7.62 28.86 30.79
N ASP A 400 7.53 27.95 29.81
CA ASP A 400 8.70 27.12 29.42
C ASP A 400 8.55 26.42 28.05
N GLU A 401 9.71 26.09 27.49
CA GLU A 401 10.16 25.78 26.14
C GLU A 401 9.67 24.45 25.50
N ALA A 402 9.27 24.51 24.22
CA ALA A 402 9.71 23.56 23.16
C ALA A 402 8.91 23.77 21.85
N LYS A 403 9.49 24.53 20.91
CA LYS A 403 9.63 24.24 19.44
C LYS A 403 9.75 25.55 18.63
N PRO A 404 10.77 25.69 17.76
CA PRO A 404 10.96 26.89 16.96
C PRO A 404 9.99 26.95 15.78
N THR A 405 9.54 28.17 15.50
CA THR A 405 8.91 28.62 14.26
C THR A 405 9.99 29.04 13.25
N ARG A 406 9.76 28.86 11.94
CA ARG A 406 9.96 29.92 10.92
C ARG A 406 9.41 29.47 9.55
N ILE A 407 8.35 30.12 9.07
CA ILE A 407 8.30 31.28 8.13
C ILE A 407 8.65 30.87 6.70
N TYR A 408 7.65 30.99 5.81
CA TYR A 408 7.80 30.95 4.36
C TYR A 408 7.84 32.38 3.83
N ASP A 409 8.63 32.61 2.78
CA ASP A 409 8.66 33.88 2.08
C ASP A 409 8.21 33.76 0.62
N ALA A 410 7.72 34.88 0.12
CA ALA A 410 6.91 35.05 -1.07
C ALA A 410 7.73 35.12 -2.37
N HIS A 411 7.29 34.35 -3.38
CA HIS A 411 7.23 34.86 -4.75
C HIS A 411 5.95 34.32 -5.43
N GLU A 412 5.08 35.28 -5.73
CA GLU A 412 3.80 35.24 -6.44
C GLU A 412 3.91 34.52 -7.80
N LEU A 413 2.96 33.66 -8.17
CA LEU A 413 1.70 34.02 -8.86
C LEU A 413 1.95 34.81 -10.16
N GLU A 414 2.25 34.09 -11.25
CA GLU A 414 1.83 34.47 -12.59
C GLU A 414 1.32 33.23 -13.34
N GLY A 415 0.14 33.36 -13.96
CA GLY A 415 -0.39 32.44 -14.97
C GLY A 415 -1.63 31.62 -14.57
N ILE A 416 -2.80 32.26 -14.48
CA ILE A 416 -4.11 31.60 -14.59
C ILE A 416 -4.72 32.01 -15.94
N GLU A 417 -5.33 31.02 -16.62
CA GLU A 417 -6.08 30.98 -17.90
C GLU A 417 -5.33 30.02 -18.86
N ASP A 418 -5.77 28.78 -19.12
CA ASP A 418 -7.12 28.33 -19.47
C ASP A 418 -7.51 26.99 -18.82
N ALA A 419 -8.77 26.91 -18.38
CA ALA A 419 -9.45 25.66 -18.09
C ALA A 419 -10.48 25.40 -19.19
N GLN A 420 -10.24 24.43 -20.07
CA GLN A 420 -11.28 23.70 -20.79
C GLN A 420 -10.89 22.22 -20.93
N TRP A 421 -11.93 21.40 -21.06
CA TRP A 421 -11.99 19.96 -20.82
C TRP A 421 -11.12 19.08 -21.73
N GLU A 422 -10.98 17.82 -21.31
CA GLU A 422 -10.46 16.63 -22.04
C GLU A 422 -8.92 16.46 -21.92
N THR A 423 -8.35 15.38 -21.39
CA THR A 423 -8.71 13.96 -21.42
C THR A 423 -8.39 13.24 -20.10
N ILE A 424 -9.34 12.42 -19.63
CA ILE A 424 -9.08 11.34 -18.66
C ILE A 424 -8.63 10.13 -19.49
N GLU A 425 -7.38 10.14 -19.94
CA GLU A 425 -6.71 9.03 -20.61
C GLU A 425 -5.39 8.73 -19.89
N GLU A 426 -5.46 8.23 -18.65
CA GLU A 426 -4.30 7.55 -18.02
C GLU A 426 -4.70 6.68 -16.82
N LEU A 427 -5.85 6.00 -16.92
CA LEU A 427 -6.17 4.85 -16.06
C LEU A 427 -6.15 3.57 -16.89
N GLU A 428 -4.96 3.25 -17.38
CA GLU A 428 -4.64 1.90 -17.83
C GLU A 428 -4.16 1.06 -16.63
N GLU A 429 -4.99 0.12 -16.21
CA GLU A 429 -4.56 -1.10 -15.54
C GLU A 429 -4.53 -2.22 -16.62
N ILE A 430 -3.56 -3.13 -16.83
CA ILE A 430 -2.15 -3.40 -16.41
C ILE A 430 -1.61 -4.41 -17.48
N PRO A 431 -0.30 -4.73 -17.56
CA PRO A 431 0.06 -6.04 -16.99
C PRO A 431 1.37 -6.03 -16.18
N ARG A 432 1.41 -6.93 -15.20
CA ARG A 432 2.48 -7.17 -14.23
C ARG A 432 3.89 -6.97 -14.82
N ALA A 433 4.54 -5.90 -14.39
CA ALA A 433 5.98 -5.82 -14.22
C ALA A 433 6.17 -5.23 -12.82
N ASP A 434 6.89 -5.94 -11.95
CA ASP A 434 7.18 -5.60 -10.55
C ASP A 434 6.87 -4.15 -10.18
N GLU A 435 5.99 -3.92 -9.21
CA GLU A 435 5.70 -2.58 -8.63
C GLU A 435 6.98 -1.79 -8.31
N LYS A 436 8.10 -2.51 -8.08
CA LYS A 436 9.44 -1.98 -7.88
C LYS A 436 9.97 -1.07 -9.00
N PHE A 437 9.54 -1.20 -10.26
CA PHE A 437 10.08 -0.42 -11.38
C PHE A 437 9.04 0.45 -12.10
N TYR A 438 7.92 0.74 -11.44
CA TYR A 438 6.90 1.62 -12.00
C TYR A 438 7.49 3.01 -12.29
N GLY A 439 7.34 3.49 -13.53
CA GLY A 439 7.91 4.77 -13.99
C GLY A 439 9.37 4.72 -14.44
N ILE A 440 10.03 3.56 -14.44
CA ILE A 440 11.43 3.40 -14.87
C ILE A 440 11.48 2.89 -16.31
N ASN A 441 12.31 3.52 -17.15
CA ASN A 441 12.52 3.07 -18.52
C ASN A 441 13.36 1.78 -18.55
N LEU A 442 12.73 0.65 -18.83
CA LEU A 442 13.41 -0.65 -18.94
C LEU A 442 13.97 -0.92 -20.35
N LYS A 443 13.82 0.00 -21.31
CA LYS A 443 14.45 -0.12 -22.63
C LYS A 443 15.90 0.33 -22.55
N ARG A 444 16.81 -0.44 -23.15
CA ARG A 444 18.25 -0.12 -23.24
C ARG A 444 18.47 1.33 -23.71
N GLY A 445 19.43 2.02 -23.10
CA GLY A 445 19.87 3.34 -23.57
C GLY A 445 20.52 3.29 -24.95
N GLU A 446 20.60 4.45 -25.59
CA GLU A 446 21.19 4.58 -26.94
C GLU A 446 22.71 4.40 -26.92
N HIS A 447 23.38 4.92 -25.88
CA HIS A 447 24.84 4.95 -25.79
C HIS A 447 25.43 3.90 -24.83
N GLY A 448 24.57 3.11 -24.18
CA GLY A 448 24.98 2.12 -23.18
C GLY A 448 23.83 1.36 -22.55
N ILE A 449 24.06 0.73 -21.40
CA ILE A 449 22.97 0.09 -20.63
C ILE A 449 21.99 1.16 -20.13
N PHE A 450 22.54 2.30 -19.72
CA PHE A 450 21.84 3.53 -19.34
C PHE A 450 22.31 4.67 -20.23
N ASP A 451 21.40 5.58 -20.54
CA ASP A 451 21.78 6.94 -20.94
C ASP A 451 22.00 7.78 -19.67
N ILE A 452 22.86 8.80 -19.77
CA ILE A 452 23.32 9.55 -18.60
C ILE A 452 22.17 10.31 -17.93
N GLU A 453 21.27 10.90 -18.72
CA GLU A 453 20.11 11.63 -18.24
C GLU A 453 19.18 10.73 -17.43
N GLU A 454 18.98 9.50 -17.91
CA GLU A 454 18.14 8.50 -17.26
C GLU A 454 18.72 8.05 -15.91
N LEU A 455 20.02 7.76 -15.87
CA LEU A 455 20.67 7.37 -14.61
C LEU A 455 20.59 8.51 -13.59
N VAL A 456 20.82 9.75 -14.00
CA VAL A 456 20.71 10.92 -13.12
C VAL A 456 19.27 11.09 -12.61
N GLU A 457 18.26 10.88 -13.45
CA GLU A 457 16.86 10.92 -13.04
C GLU A 457 16.53 9.85 -12.00
N ILE A 458 17.01 8.61 -12.18
CA ILE A 458 16.88 7.53 -11.20
C ILE A 458 17.48 7.95 -9.85
N LEU A 459 18.69 8.52 -9.84
CA LEU A 459 19.36 8.94 -8.61
C LEU A 459 18.63 10.13 -7.94
N ARG A 460 18.09 11.07 -8.71
CA ARG A 460 17.29 12.18 -8.16
C ARG A 460 16.00 11.68 -7.53
N ASN A 461 15.31 10.75 -8.19
CA ASN A 461 14.07 10.15 -7.66
C ASN A 461 14.32 9.37 -6.36
N GLU A 462 15.50 8.76 -6.22
CA GLU A 462 15.95 8.11 -4.98
C GLU A 462 16.54 9.09 -3.93
N ASN A 463 16.43 10.40 -4.17
CA ASN A 463 16.85 11.48 -3.28
C ASN A 463 18.35 11.46 -2.91
N LEU A 464 19.22 11.06 -3.84
CA LEU A 464 20.64 11.37 -3.71
C LEU A 464 20.86 12.87 -3.91
N ILE A 465 21.86 13.40 -3.23
CA ILE A 465 22.22 14.83 -3.26
C ILE A 465 23.63 14.99 -3.85
N ASP A 466 23.98 16.21 -4.27
CA ASP A 466 25.29 16.55 -4.83
C ASP A 466 25.74 15.61 -5.97
N ILE A 467 24.82 15.34 -6.92
CA ILE A 467 25.10 14.52 -8.10
C ILE A 467 25.94 15.34 -9.11
N CYS A 468 27.18 14.93 -9.30
CA CYS A 468 28.11 15.46 -10.28
C CYS A 468 28.30 14.46 -11.43
N VAL A 469 28.39 14.96 -12.67
CA VAL A 469 28.64 14.13 -13.86
C VAL A 469 29.88 14.66 -14.57
N VAL A 470 30.92 13.84 -14.60
CA VAL A 470 32.19 14.13 -15.26
C VAL A 470 32.24 13.37 -16.58
N LYS A 471 32.41 14.08 -17.69
CA LYS A 471 32.61 13.46 -19.01
C LYS A 471 34.09 13.13 -19.19
N ILE A 472 34.40 11.86 -19.42
CA ILE A 472 35.79 11.42 -19.56
C ILE A 472 36.25 11.56 -21.02
N PRO A 473 37.46 12.10 -21.26
CA PRO A 473 38.07 12.11 -22.59
C PRO A 473 38.21 10.70 -23.16
N LYS A 474 37.87 10.53 -24.44
CA LYS A 474 37.98 9.24 -25.16
C LYS A 474 39.41 8.65 -25.15
N GLN A 475 40.43 9.49 -24.94
CA GLN A 475 41.83 9.10 -24.88
C GLN A 475 42.18 8.27 -23.64
N ILE A 476 41.43 8.41 -22.54
CA ILE A 476 41.70 7.71 -21.27
C ILE A 476 41.20 6.26 -21.31
N GLN A 477 40.28 5.93 -22.22
CA GLN A 477 39.73 4.58 -22.43
C GLN A 477 39.24 3.89 -21.14
N TYR A 478 38.66 4.65 -20.20
CA TYR A 478 38.12 4.15 -18.94
C TYR A 478 36.60 3.94 -19.00
N CYS A 479 35.83 5.02 -19.03
CA CYS A 479 34.39 5.03 -19.34
C CYS A 479 34.05 6.33 -20.08
N ASP A 480 32.79 6.53 -20.51
CA ASP A 480 32.36 7.78 -21.14
C ASP A 480 31.99 8.85 -20.09
N PHE A 481 31.37 8.42 -18.99
CA PHE A 481 30.93 9.29 -17.90
C PHE A 481 31.25 8.70 -16.53
N MET A 482 31.73 9.54 -15.63
CA MET A 482 31.81 9.24 -14.20
C MET A 482 30.76 10.06 -13.47
N VAL A 483 29.84 9.40 -12.79
CA VAL A 483 28.81 10.01 -11.96
C VAL A 483 29.21 9.88 -10.52
N ILE A 484 29.20 10.98 -9.77
CA ILE A 484 29.53 10.98 -8.35
C ILE A 484 28.35 11.55 -7.59
N ALA A 485 27.90 10.87 -6.54
CA ALA A 485 26.73 11.29 -5.78
C ALA A 485 26.92 11.06 -4.27
N THR A 486 26.25 11.88 -3.47
CA THR A 486 26.26 11.77 -2.01
C THR A 486 24.99 11.04 -1.53
N VAL A 487 25.20 10.02 -0.68
CA VAL A 487 24.15 9.22 -0.04
C VAL A 487 24.00 9.60 1.43
N LYS A 488 22.77 9.57 1.95
CA LYS A 488 22.48 9.98 3.34
C LYS A 488 22.72 8.88 4.38
N SER A 489 22.77 7.61 3.94
CA SER A 489 23.01 6.48 4.84
C SER A 489 23.52 5.24 4.09
N GLY A 490 24.22 4.36 4.81
CA GLY A 490 24.67 3.07 4.26
C GLY A 490 23.51 2.17 3.80
N ARG A 491 22.33 2.27 4.43
CA ARG A 491 21.12 1.54 3.98
C ARG A 491 20.61 2.07 2.64
N GLN A 492 20.59 3.39 2.45
CA GLN A 492 20.20 4.02 1.18
C GLN A 492 21.16 3.58 0.06
N ARG A 493 22.46 3.66 0.32
CA ARG A 493 23.53 3.21 -0.61
C ARG A 493 23.35 1.76 -1.07
N ALA A 494 23.16 0.83 -0.13
CA ALA A 494 22.96 -0.58 -0.44
C ALA A 494 21.65 -0.81 -1.24
N GLY A 495 20.58 -0.08 -0.89
CA GLY A 495 19.31 -0.14 -1.59
C GLY A 495 19.40 0.31 -3.05
N ILE A 496 20.02 1.48 -3.28
CA ILE A 496 20.21 2.06 -4.62
C ILE A 496 21.12 1.16 -5.46
N ALA A 497 22.23 0.69 -4.90
CA ALA A 497 23.15 -0.18 -5.63
C ALA A 497 22.47 -1.46 -6.13
N GLU A 498 21.68 -2.09 -5.25
CA GLU A 498 20.91 -3.27 -5.63
C GLU A 498 19.79 -2.93 -6.64
N PHE A 499 19.17 -1.76 -6.52
CA PHE A 499 18.17 -1.28 -7.47
C PHE A 499 18.74 -1.07 -8.87
N VAL A 500 19.79 -0.26 -9.00
CA VAL A 500 20.50 0.01 -10.27
C VAL A 500 21.01 -1.28 -10.89
N ARG A 501 21.54 -2.21 -10.08
CA ARG A 501 21.97 -3.53 -10.55
C ARG A 501 20.81 -4.35 -11.13
N GLN A 502 19.63 -4.29 -10.52
CA GLN A 502 18.45 -4.99 -11.01
C GLN A 502 17.89 -4.38 -12.29
N VAL A 503 17.89 -3.05 -12.41
CA VAL A 503 17.55 -2.36 -13.67
C VAL A 503 18.53 -2.77 -14.77
N SER A 504 19.84 -2.67 -14.50
CA SER A 504 20.90 -3.06 -15.45
C SER A 504 20.73 -4.48 -15.98
N LYS A 505 20.41 -5.45 -15.11
CA LYS A 505 20.13 -6.85 -15.50
C LYS A 505 18.99 -7.00 -16.51
N ARG A 506 18.03 -6.07 -16.54
CA ARG A 506 16.91 -6.08 -17.49
C ARG A 506 17.23 -5.37 -18.79
N LYS A 507 18.07 -4.34 -18.72
CA LYS A 507 18.46 -3.51 -19.87
C LYS A 507 19.63 -4.11 -20.68
N LYS A 508 20.38 -5.03 -20.08
CA LYS A 508 21.56 -5.64 -20.70
C LYS A 508 21.21 -6.67 -21.79
N LEU A 509 22.11 -6.78 -22.77
CA LEU A 509 22.14 -7.85 -23.75
C LEU A 509 22.95 -9.04 -23.22
N PRO A 510 22.81 -10.25 -23.81
CA PRO A 510 23.56 -11.42 -23.37
C PRO A 510 25.09 -11.28 -23.40
N LYS A 511 25.62 -10.36 -24.21
CA LYS A 511 27.07 -10.09 -24.36
C LYS A 511 27.60 -9.04 -23.39
N ASP A 512 26.73 -8.28 -22.72
CA ASP A 512 27.18 -7.23 -21.81
C ASP A 512 27.67 -7.84 -20.48
N PRO A 513 28.75 -7.27 -19.90
CA PRO A 513 29.20 -7.66 -18.57
C PRO A 513 28.15 -7.34 -17.51
N PHE A 514 28.20 -8.06 -16.39
CA PHE A 514 27.39 -7.70 -15.23
C PHE A 514 28.01 -6.49 -14.52
N PRO A 515 27.19 -5.59 -13.92
CA PRO A 515 27.72 -4.51 -13.11
C PRO A 515 28.65 -5.02 -12.02
N ILE A 516 29.86 -4.47 -11.97
CA ILE A 516 30.84 -4.76 -10.93
C ILE A 516 30.65 -3.71 -9.85
N ILE A 517 30.58 -4.14 -8.59
CA ILE A 517 30.49 -3.24 -7.44
C ILE A 517 31.79 -3.38 -6.65
N GLU A 518 32.51 -2.28 -6.52
CA GLU A 518 33.71 -2.16 -5.71
C GLU A 518 33.42 -1.40 -4.40
N GLY A 519 34.14 -1.75 -3.34
CA GLY A 519 33.83 -1.34 -1.96
C GLY A 519 32.86 -2.30 -1.28
N THR A 520 32.95 -2.44 0.04
CA THR A 520 31.98 -3.24 0.81
C THR A 520 30.78 -2.39 1.19
N PHE A 521 29.60 -3.01 1.35
CA PHE A 521 28.40 -2.29 1.80
C PHE A 521 28.54 -1.68 3.21
N LYS A 522 29.59 -2.04 3.95
CA LYS A 522 29.94 -1.48 5.27
C LYS A 522 30.90 -0.28 5.18
N ASP A 523 31.63 -0.13 4.08
CA ASP A 523 32.57 0.99 3.89
C ASP A 523 31.82 2.29 3.67
N SER A 524 32.47 3.43 3.76
CA SER A 524 31.83 4.73 3.60
C SER A 524 31.61 5.15 2.13
N TRP A 525 32.09 4.35 1.19
CA TRP A 525 31.96 4.56 -0.26
C TRP A 525 31.70 3.24 -1.01
N ILE A 526 31.06 3.31 -2.18
CA ILE A 526 31.05 2.24 -3.18
C ILE A 526 31.18 2.81 -4.59
N ALA A 527 31.73 2.03 -5.52
CA ALA A 527 31.71 2.32 -6.96
C ALA A 527 31.00 1.21 -7.73
N MET A 528 30.26 1.58 -8.77
CA MET A 528 29.56 0.66 -9.64
C MET A 528 29.96 0.91 -11.09
N ASP A 529 30.54 -0.10 -11.72
CA ASP A 529 30.80 -0.11 -13.16
C ASP A 529 29.53 -0.56 -13.91
N LEU A 530 28.99 0.33 -14.75
CA LEU A 530 27.81 0.10 -15.59
C LEU A 530 28.17 0.01 -17.09
N GLY A 531 29.46 -0.08 -17.42
CA GLY A 531 29.99 -0.08 -18.78
C GLY A 531 30.44 1.30 -19.22
N ASN A 532 29.61 2.02 -19.96
CA ASN A 532 29.93 3.38 -20.41
C ASN A 532 29.85 4.42 -19.27
N ILE A 533 29.28 4.06 -18.12
CA ILE A 533 29.15 4.93 -16.95
C ILE A 533 29.72 4.24 -15.71
N VAL A 534 30.49 4.97 -14.92
CA VAL A 534 30.90 4.54 -13.57
C VAL A 534 30.21 5.43 -12.53
N LEU A 535 29.48 4.81 -11.59
CA LEU A 535 28.76 5.52 -10.53
C LEU A 535 29.49 5.36 -9.19
N HIS A 536 29.99 6.47 -8.65
CA HIS A 536 30.54 6.57 -7.30
C HIS A 536 29.50 7.12 -6.32
N MET A 537 29.34 6.44 -5.19
CA MET A 537 28.45 6.87 -4.10
C MET A 537 29.21 6.95 -2.79
N PHE A 538 29.27 8.15 -2.20
CA PHE A 538 29.94 8.44 -0.94
C PHE A 538 28.93 8.87 0.12
N ASP A 539 29.17 8.55 1.39
CA ASP A 539 28.52 9.30 2.47
C ASP A 539 29.08 10.72 2.59
N ASP A 540 28.34 11.58 3.29
CA ASP A 540 28.65 13.01 3.41
C ASP A 540 30.06 13.26 3.98
N GLU A 541 30.46 12.52 5.02
CA GLU A 541 31.78 12.67 5.65
C GLU A 541 32.92 12.27 4.70
N THR A 542 32.78 11.14 3.98
CA THR A 542 33.81 10.70 3.02
C THR A 542 33.85 11.58 1.80
N ARG A 543 32.70 12.10 1.36
CA ARG A 543 32.62 13.04 0.24
C ARG A 543 33.44 14.30 0.50
N GLN A 544 33.42 14.81 1.73
CA GLN A 544 34.19 15.97 2.13
C GLN A 544 35.70 15.71 2.18
N GLN A 545 36.11 14.46 2.42
CA GLN A 545 37.51 14.06 2.43
C GLN A 545 38.04 13.72 1.03
N TYR A 546 37.19 13.18 0.16
CA TYR A 546 37.54 12.72 -1.18
C TYR A 546 36.69 13.45 -2.23
N ASP A 547 37.12 14.67 -2.56
CA ASP A 547 36.54 15.53 -3.60
C ASP A 547 37.06 15.12 -4.99
N LEU A 548 36.50 14.03 -5.51
CA LEU A 548 36.87 13.49 -6.83
C LEU A 548 36.54 14.44 -7.98
N GLU A 549 35.48 15.24 -7.88
CA GLU A 549 35.08 16.20 -8.91
C GLU A 549 36.10 17.30 -9.08
N THR A 550 36.62 17.82 -7.96
CA THR A 550 37.69 18.80 -8.02
C THR A 550 38.97 18.15 -8.51
N LEU A 551 39.35 16.97 -7.99
CA LEU A 551 40.56 16.26 -8.43
C LEU A 551 40.58 16.01 -9.95
N TRP A 552 39.43 15.62 -10.52
CA TRP A 552 39.29 15.44 -11.96
C TRP A 552 39.32 16.75 -12.76
N ALA A 553 38.93 17.87 -12.15
CA ALA A 553 39.00 19.20 -12.75
C ALA A 553 40.40 19.81 -12.72
N VAL A 554 41.14 19.67 -11.61
CA VAL A 554 42.45 20.33 -11.38
C VAL A 554 43.66 19.46 -11.70
N GLY A 555 43.51 18.12 -11.67
CA GLY A 555 44.58 17.15 -11.88
C GLY A 555 45.38 16.78 -10.61
N PRO A 556 46.24 15.74 -10.68
CA PRO A 556 46.89 15.12 -9.52
C PRO A 556 47.92 15.98 -8.80
N ASN A 557 48.31 17.13 -9.38
CA ASN A 557 49.27 18.05 -8.77
C ASN A 557 48.71 18.74 -7.51
N PHE A 558 47.40 18.69 -7.30
CA PHE A 558 46.70 19.26 -6.14
C PHE A 558 46.21 18.19 -5.15
N ASP A 559 46.64 16.94 -5.31
CA ASP A 559 46.23 15.79 -4.48
C ASP A 559 47.03 15.71 -3.16
N ASP A 560 48.17 16.41 -3.07
CA ASP A 560 48.97 16.52 -1.84
C ASP A 560 48.63 17.82 -1.09
N PRO A 561 48.13 17.76 0.16
CA PRO A 561 47.79 18.96 0.95
C PRO A 561 49.00 19.86 1.28
N ARG A 562 50.23 19.46 0.92
CA ARG A 562 51.44 20.29 1.00
C ARG A 562 51.68 21.19 -0.22
N HIS A 563 50.92 21.00 -1.29
CA HIS A 563 51.06 21.75 -2.56
C HIS A 563 49.97 22.81 -2.79
N SER A 564 49.06 23.03 -1.83
CA SER A 564 48.05 24.06 -1.94
C SER A 564 48.58 25.43 -1.47
N ASP A 565 49.16 26.20 -2.38
CA ASP A 565 49.03 27.65 -2.25
C ASP A 565 47.54 27.97 -2.43
N ALA A 566 46.82 28.14 -1.31
CA ALA A 566 45.35 28.25 -1.27
C ALA A 566 44.79 29.33 -2.22
N SER A 567 45.61 30.34 -2.52
CA SER A 567 45.33 31.42 -3.48
C SER A 567 45.12 30.93 -4.92
N GLU A 568 45.98 30.05 -5.43
CA GLU A 568 45.87 29.56 -6.83
C GLU A 568 44.72 28.56 -6.97
N TYR A 569 44.52 27.74 -5.94
CA TYR A 569 43.42 26.78 -5.87
C TYR A 569 42.04 27.48 -5.85
N GLU A 570 41.86 28.51 -5.02
CA GLU A 570 40.61 29.29 -4.99
C GLU A 570 40.37 30.07 -6.29
N GLN A 571 41.42 30.63 -6.91
CA GLN A 571 41.31 31.32 -8.20
C GLN A 571 40.87 30.38 -9.32
N PHE A 572 41.39 29.15 -9.38
CA PHE A 572 40.97 28.15 -10.36
C PHE A 572 39.52 27.70 -10.14
N LEU A 573 39.12 27.39 -8.90
CA LEU A 573 37.74 27.01 -8.57
C LEU A 573 36.73 28.11 -8.94
N THR A 574 37.13 29.37 -8.81
CA THR A 574 36.32 30.52 -9.22
C THR A 574 36.21 30.63 -10.75
N GLN A 575 37.26 30.29 -11.50
CA GLN A 575 37.25 30.29 -12.97
C GLN A 575 36.45 29.13 -13.58
N VAL A 576 36.42 27.96 -12.94
CA VAL A 576 35.71 26.76 -13.44
C VAL A 576 34.23 26.75 -13.04
N ASN A 577 33.75 27.78 -12.33
CA ASN A 577 32.34 27.98 -11.95
C ASN A 577 31.74 26.76 -11.22
N LEU A 578 32.52 26.10 -10.36
CA LEU A 578 32.09 24.95 -9.54
C LEU A 578 31.29 25.37 -8.29
N ASN A 579 31.28 26.65 -7.95
CA ASN A 579 30.67 27.16 -6.71
C ASN A 579 29.14 27.35 -6.76
N SER A 580 28.48 27.14 -7.90
CA SER A 580 27.01 27.15 -7.95
C SER A 580 26.45 25.75 -7.68
N LYS A 581 26.06 25.47 -6.44
CA LYS A 581 25.31 24.27 -6.01
C LYS A 581 23.89 24.15 -6.60
N GLN A 582 23.64 24.72 -7.78
CA GLN A 582 22.38 24.61 -8.50
C GLN A 582 22.64 24.43 -10.00
N ASN A 583 22.13 23.31 -10.52
CA ASN A 583 22.01 22.91 -11.92
C ASN A 583 23.30 22.47 -12.65
N PHE A 584 23.26 21.21 -13.11
CA PHE A 584 24.09 20.59 -14.16
C PHE A 584 25.46 21.23 -14.41
N CYS A 585 26.50 20.76 -13.71
CA CYS A 585 27.89 21.07 -14.08
C CYS A 585 28.47 19.91 -14.90
N LEU A 586 28.62 20.12 -16.21
CA LEU A 586 29.53 19.34 -17.05
C LEU A 586 30.93 19.91 -16.84
N VAL A 587 31.79 19.20 -16.11
CA VAL A 587 33.18 19.61 -15.92
C VAL A 587 33.97 19.31 -17.21
N PRO A 588 34.56 20.31 -17.89
CA PRO A 588 35.41 20.03 -19.06
C PRO A 588 36.74 19.40 -18.60
N PRO A 589 37.25 18.41 -19.33
CA PRO A 589 38.51 17.75 -18.95
C PRO A 589 39.72 18.69 -19.11
N ALA A 590 40.62 18.69 -18.13
CA ALA A 590 41.86 19.50 -18.15
C ALA A 590 42.86 19.09 -19.24
N PHE A 591 42.67 17.95 -19.90
CA PHE A 591 43.63 17.38 -20.83
C PHE A 591 43.34 17.68 -22.30
N THR A 592 43.44 18.95 -22.72
CA THR A 592 43.73 19.30 -24.12
C THR A 592 44.57 20.57 -24.23
N ASN A 593 45.90 20.44 -24.11
CA ASN A 593 46.84 20.95 -25.12
C ASN A 593 48.26 20.44 -24.85
N SER A 594 48.74 19.59 -25.75
CA SER A 594 50.14 19.23 -25.91
C SER A 594 50.79 20.07 -27.01
N GLN A 595 52.08 20.41 -26.81
CA GLN A 595 53.17 20.64 -27.80
C GLN A 595 53.73 22.07 -27.96
N ASN A 596 54.97 22.27 -27.49
CA ASN A 596 56.20 22.46 -28.28
C ASN A 596 57.34 22.92 -27.32
N SER A 597 58.52 22.31 -27.24
CA SER A 597 59.46 22.01 -28.33
C SER A 597 60.64 21.11 -27.83
N PRO A 598 61.43 20.50 -28.74
CA PRO A 598 62.51 19.57 -28.41
C PRO A 598 63.92 20.20 -28.53
N GLN A 599 64.78 20.02 -27.52
CA GLN A 599 66.26 20.12 -27.64
C GLN A 599 66.89 19.11 -26.66
N LYS A 600 67.39 17.97 -27.12
CA LYS A 600 68.78 17.65 -27.52
C LYS A 600 69.86 17.85 -26.43
N SER A 601 70.36 16.71 -25.97
CA SER A 601 71.77 16.30 -25.69
C SER A 601 72.63 17.09 -24.69
N HIS A 602 73.08 16.40 -23.64
CA HIS A 602 74.45 15.85 -23.49
C HIS A 602 74.46 14.90 -22.26
N GLU A 603 74.66 13.58 -22.44
CA GLU A 603 75.94 12.88 -22.19
C GLU A 603 76.75 13.40 -21.01
N THR A 604 76.88 12.62 -19.93
CA THR A 604 78.13 11.94 -19.52
C THR A 604 78.02 11.33 -18.12
N SER A 605 78.69 10.18 -18.00
CA SER A 605 79.02 9.35 -16.82
C SER A 605 78.04 8.24 -16.45
#